data_AF-A0A9Q0RMS6-F1
#
_entry.id   AF-A0A9Q0RMS6-F1
#
_cell.length_a   1.000
_cell.length_b   1.000
_cell.length_c   1.000
_cell.angle_alpha   90.00
_cell.angle_beta   90.00
_cell.angle_gamma   90.00
#
_symmetry.space_group_name_H-M   'P 1'
#
loop_
_entity.id
_entity.type
_entity.pdbx_description
1 polymer ?
#
loop_
_entity_poly.entity_id
_entity_poly.type
_entity_poly.pdbx_seq_one_letter_code
_entity_poly.pdbx_strand_id
1 'polypeptide(L)'
;MRLFVTLIAIAIHGHRIVVNGIDDQDFIWKPMVEISNQSFVNAFLPNYVNFADEVFHSNTITFECKTQLQSALDALTQRRNWAAKLFNSWAKFPPSGMLQGTLTDYGDYDQCLSLASDAIVSQYCLVDISIPMPRPMPMFHNYFQEAKVLPENDDKIEDGSRNQVKMLNTNETIYSHLASVSSVFYYAYIQIGICLPRGCIKQDVANITTI
;
A
#
# COMPACT_ATOMS: atom_id res chain seq x y z
N MET A 1 8.52 24.18 -6.89
CA MET A 1 7.38 23.85 -7.77
C MET A 1 6.15 23.65 -6.89
N ARG A 2 5.28 24.66 -6.76
CA ARG A 2 4.03 24.57 -6.00
C ARG A 2 2.92 24.30 -7.01
N LEU A 3 2.27 23.13 -6.94
CA LEU A 3 0.99 22.96 -7.63
C LEU A 3 -0.04 23.83 -6.91
N PHE A 4 -0.37 24.96 -7.52
CA PHE A 4 -1.59 25.69 -7.20
C PHE A 4 -2.76 24.83 -7.68
N VAL A 5 -3.46 24.19 -6.75
CA VAL A 5 -4.83 23.74 -7.00
C VAL A 5 -5.68 25.00 -6.98
N THR A 6 -6.03 25.50 -8.15
CA THR A 6 -6.87 26.69 -8.29
C THR A 6 -8.29 26.33 -7.83
N LEU A 7 -8.66 26.76 -6.63
CA LEU A 7 -10.07 26.87 -6.21
C LEU A 7 -10.72 27.94 -7.09
N ILE A 8 -11.48 27.53 -8.10
CA ILE A 8 -12.30 28.45 -8.90
C ILE A 8 -13.50 28.86 -8.03
N ALA A 9 -13.47 30.08 -7.52
CA ALA A 9 -14.66 30.75 -7.00
C ALA A 9 -15.50 31.24 -8.18
N ILE A 10 -16.68 30.65 -8.41
CA ILE A 10 -17.64 31.12 -9.42
C ILE A 10 -18.56 32.16 -8.78
N ALA A 11 -18.49 33.39 -9.28
CA ALA A 11 -19.38 34.49 -8.93
C ALA A 11 -20.80 34.23 -9.48
N ILE A 12 -21.81 34.28 -8.61
CA ILE A 12 -23.22 34.15 -8.98
C ILE A 12 -23.75 35.53 -9.36
N HIS A 13 -24.18 35.71 -10.61
CA HIS A 13 -25.12 36.77 -11.02
C HIS A 13 -26.18 36.19 -11.96
N GLY A 14 -27.42 36.12 -11.46
CA GLY A 14 -28.64 36.44 -12.22
C GLY A 14 -29.20 35.45 -13.25
N HIS A 15 -30.18 34.64 -12.80
CA HIS A 15 -31.39 34.17 -13.50
C HIS A 15 -31.34 33.32 -14.79
N ARG A 16 -31.76 32.04 -14.69
CA ARG A 16 -33.07 31.52 -15.19
C ARG A 16 -33.34 30.03 -14.83
N ILE A 17 -34.56 29.81 -14.33
CA ILE A 17 -35.50 28.66 -14.45
C ILE A 17 -35.09 27.26 -13.93
N VAL A 18 -35.86 26.79 -12.96
CA VAL A 18 -36.01 25.37 -12.56
C VAL A 18 -37.15 24.76 -13.37
N VAL A 19 -37.00 23.52 -13.88
CA VAL A 19 -37.89 22.34 -13.69
C VAL A 19 -37.47 21.20 -14.63
N ASN A 20 -37.25 20.02 -14.03
CA ASN A 20 -37.14 18.65 -14.59
C ASN A 20 -35.88 18.25 -15.38
N GLY A 21 -35.06 17.43 -14.71
CA GLY A 21 -33.85 16.82 -15.25
C GLY A 21 -32.62 17.52 -14.69
N ILE A 22 -31.80 16.79 -13.93
CA ILE A 22 -30.42 17.22 -13.71
C ILE A 22 -29.80 17.20 -15.10
N ASP A 23 -29.44 18.36 -15.65
CA ASP A 23 -28.67 18.41 -16.89
C ASP A 23 -27.37 17.65 -16.61
N ASP A 24 -26.95 16.80 -17.55
CA ASP A 24 -25.75 15.98 -17.44
C ASP A 24 -24.49 16.88 -17.29
N GLN A 25 -24.61 18.16 -17.67
CA GLN A 25 -23.63 19.23 -17.44
C GLN A 25 -23.61 19.79 -16.01
N ASP A 26 -24.68 19.62 -15.23
CA ASP A 26 -24.78 20.09 -13.85
C ASP A 26 -24.18 19.08 -12.84
N PHE A 27 -23.93 17.84 -13.26
CA PHE A 27 -23.32 16.83 -12.39
C PHE A 27 -21.79 16.89 -12.43
N ILE A 28 -21.22 17.84 -11.69
CA ILE A 28 -19.76 18.08 -11.61
C ILE A 28 -18.98 16.82 -11.18
N TRP A 29 -19.58 15.92 -10.40
CA TRP A 29 -18.95 14.67 -9.95
C TRP A 29 -19.07 13.50 -10.94
N LYS A 30 -19.60 13.73 -12.14
CA LYS A 30 -19.74 12.70 -13.19
C LYS A 30 -18.46 11.89 -13.41
N PRO A 31 -17.26 12.50 -13.54
CA PRO A 31 -16.02 11.73 -13.72
C PRO A 31 -15.70 10.79 -12.55
N MET A 32 -16.12 11.15 -11.32
CA MET A 32 -15.88 10.32 -10.14
C MET A 32 -16.89 9.19 -9.99
N VAL A 33 -18.13 9.39 -10.43
CA VAL A 33 -19.15 8.33 -10.39
C VAL A 33 -18.94 7.34 -11.52
N GLU A 34 -18.51 7.80 -12.69
CA GLU A 34 -18.31 6.97 -13.90
C GLU A 34 -16.97 6.23 -13.94
N ILE A 35 -16.09 6.40 -12.96
CA ILE A 35 -14.87 5.60 -12.83
C ILE A 35 -15.21 4.10 -12.84
N SER A 36 -14.45 3.28 -13.57
CA SER A 36 -14.70 1.84 -13.63
C SER A 36 -14.55 1.19 -12.24
N ASN A 37 -15.24 0.06 -12.02
CA ASN A 37 -15.10 -0.69 -10.75
C ASN A 37 -13.65 -1.11 -10.49
N GLN A 38 -12.91 -1.48 -11.53
CA GLN A 38 -11.50 -1.85 -11.40
C GLN A 38 -10.66 -0.66 -10.92
N SER A 39 -10.82 0.50 -11.56
CA SER A 39 -10.08 1.71 -11.18
C SER A 39 -10.46 2.18 -9.78
N PHE A 40 -11.73 2.05 -9.39
CA PHE A 40 -12.19 2.36 -8.05
C PHE A 40 -11.56 1.41 -7.01
N VAL A 41 -11.68 0.10 -7.19
CA VAL A 41 -11.14 -0.90 -6.26
C VAL A 41 -9.62 -0.75 -6.13
N ASN A 42 -8.89 -0.60 -7.25
CA ASN A 42 -7.44 -0.40 -7.24
C ASN A 42 -6.98 0.86 -6.51
N ALA A 43 -7.83 1.89 -6.39
CA ALA A 43 -7.49 3.10 -5.65
C ALA A 43 -7.49 2.89 -4.13
N PHE A 44 -8.16 1.85 -3.64
CA PHE A 44 -8.29 1.54 -2.21
C PHE A 44 -7.47 0.32 -1.78
N LEU A 45 -7.27 -0.66 -2.66
CA LEU A 45 -6.54 -1.86 -2.28
C LEU A 45 -5.04 -1.58 -2.09
N PRO A 46 -4.40 -2.21 -1.08
CA PRO A 46 -2.95 -2.19 -0.95
C PRO A 46 -2.31 -2.83 -2.19
N ASN A 47 -1.26 -2.20 -2.72
CA ASN A 47 -0.50 -2.67 -3.88
C ASN A 47 0.49 -3.80 -3.55
N TYR A 48 0.64 -4.15 -2.28
CA TYR A 48 1.58 -5.15 -1.75
C TYR A 48 0.91 -6.44 -1.30
N VAL A 49 -0.39 -6.62 -1.60
CA VAL A 49 -1.12 -7.87 -1.32
C VAL A 49 -1.86 -8.30 -2.59
N ASN A 50 -1.60 -9.52 -3.06
CA ASN A 50 -2.39 -10.13 -4.13
C ASN A 50 -3.57 -10.90 -3.53
N PHE A 51 -4.72 -10.23 -3.40
CA PHE A 51 -5.92 -10.86 -2.83
C PHE A 51 -6.38 -12.13 -3.57
N ALA A 52 -6.22 -12.21 -4.89
CA ALA A 52 -6.67 -13.37 -5.64
C ALA A 52 -5.86 -14.62 -5.25
N ASP A 53 -4.54 -14.53 -5.36
CA ASP A 53 -3.65 -15.69 -5.22
C ASP A 53 -3.20 -15.92 -3.78
N GLU A 54 -2.80 -14.86 -3.06
CA GLU A 54 -2.25 -14.96 -1.71
C GLU A 54 -3.35 -15.08 -0.66
N VAL A 55 -4.56 -14.57 -0.92
CA VAL A 55 -5.67 -14.59 0.04
C VAL A 55 -6.71 -15.65 -0.30
N PHE A 56 -7.41 -15.52 -1.43
CA PHE A 56 -8.57 -16.37 -1.71
C PHE A 56 -8.20 -17.79 -2.14
N HIS A 57 -7.11 -17.97 -2.90
CA HIS A 57 -6.62 -19.29 -3.28
C HIS A 57 -5.73 -19.98 -2.22
N SER A 58 -5.33 -19.28 -1.16
CA SER A 58 -4.42 -19.82 -0.15
C SER A 58 -5.05 -20.89 0.75
N ASN A 59 -4.40 -22.04 0.94
CA ASN A 59 -4.88 -23.06 1.88
C ASN A 59 -4.50 -22.76 3.35
N THR A 60 -3.70 -21.73 3.60
CA THR A 60 -3.19 -21.40 4.94
C THR A 60 -4.00 -20.32 5.65
N ILE A 61 -4.87 -19.61 4.92
CA ILE A 61 -5.76 -18.59 5.48
C ILE A 61 -7.10 -19.21 5.86
N THR A 62 -7.59 -18.87 7.05
CA THR A 62 -8.85 -19.39 7.58
C THR A 62 -10.03 -19.06 6.68
N PHE A 63 -11.00 -19.99 6.63
CA PHE A 63 -12.24 -19.78 5.87
C PHE A 63 -12.99 -18.52 6.31
N GLU A 64 -13.03 -18.25 7.62
CA GLU A 64 -13.69 -17.06 8.18
C GLU A 64 -13.04 -15.76 7.69
N CYS A 65 -11.71 -15.65 7.74
CA CYS A 65 -10.99 -14.48 7.23
C CYS A 65 -11.26 -14.24 5.74
N LYS A 66 -11.20 -15.31 4.93
CA LYS A 66 -11.50 -15.22 3.48
C LYS A 66 -12.92 -14.74 3.24
N THR A 67 -13.91 -15.30 3.91
CA THR A 67 -15.31 -14.91 3.73
C THR A 67 -15.55 -13.46 4.10
N GLN A 68 -14.97 -12.97 5.22
CA GLN A 68 -15.12 -11.57 5.62
C GLN A 68 -14.38 -10.61 4.68
N LEU A 69 -13.18 -10.98 4.21
CA LEU A 69 -12.44 -10.19 3.22
C LEU A 69 -13.16 -10.16 1.86
N GLN A 70 -13.72 -11.28 1.41
CA GLN A 70 -14.52 -11.32 0.20
C GLN A 70 -15.75 -10.42 0.33
N SER A 71 -16.46 -10.48 1.47
CA SER A 71 -17.60 -9.60 1.74
C SER A 71 -17.18 -8.11 1.72
N ALA A 72 -16.02 -7.79 2.27
CA ALA A 72 -15.46 -6.44 2.21
C ALA A 72 -15.11 -6.00 0.78
N LEU A 73 -14.53 -6.87 -0.06
CA LEU A 73 -14.27 -6.57 -1.47
C LEU A 73 -15.54 -6.39 -2.30
N ASP A 74 -16.56 -7.23 -2.06
CA ASP A 74 -17.86 -7.12 -2.72
C ASP A 74 -18.53 -5.79 -2.34
N ALA A 75 -18.44 -5.41 -1.06
CA ALA A 75 -18.93 -4.13 -0.57
C ALA A 75 -18.13 -2.94 -1.12
N LEU A 76 -16.81 -3.08 -1.30
CA LEU A 76 -15.98 -2.06 -1.94
C LEU A 76 -16.37 -1.89 -3.41
N THR A 77 -16.64 -2.98 -4.13
CA THR A 77 -17.14 -2.95 -5.52
C THR A 77 -18.51 -2.26 -5.59
N GLN A 78 -19.34 -2.40 -4.56
CA GLN A 78 -20.59 -1.66 -4.39
C GLN A 78 -20.41 -0.24 -3.83
N ARG A 79 -19.16 0.24 -3.70
CA ARG A 79 -18.80 1.58 -3.20
C ARG A 79 -19.35 1.88 -1.80
N ARG A 80 -19.46 0.86 -0.95
CA ARG A 80 -19.91 1.01 0.44
C ARG A 80 -18.86 1.76 1.24
N ASN A 81 -19.30 2.80 1.95
CA ASN A 81 -18.44 3.65 2.77
C ASN A 81 -17.58 2.86 3.78
N TRP A 82 -18.17 1.90 4.48
CA TRP A 82 -17.44 1.11 5.48
C TRP A 82 -16.31 0.27 4.86
N ALA A 83 -16.51 -0.26 3.66
CA ALA A 83 -15.50 -1.06 2.96
C ALA A 83 -14.38 -0.16 2.42
N ALA A 84 -14.74 1.00 1.86
CA ALA A 84 -13.77 2.02 1.48
C ALA A 84 -12.91 2.45 2.69
N LYS A 85 -13.52 2.70 3.86
CA LYS A 85 -12.81 2.99 5.11
C LYS A 85 -11.91 1.84 5.55
N LEU A 86 -12.37 0.59 5.46
CA LEU A 86 -11.58 -0.59 5.84
C LEU A 86 -10.26 -0.62 5.06
N PHE A 87 -10.31 -0.57 3.74
CA PHE A 87 -9.12 -0.63 2.88
C PHE A 87 -8.31 0.68 2.89
N ASN A 88 -8.98 1.85 2.99
CA ASN A 88 -8.29 3.14 3.12
C ASN A 88 -7.56 3.32 4.45
N SER A 89 -7.82 2.47 5.45
CA SER A 89 -7.09 2.48 6.71
C SER A 89 -5.73 1.79 6.63
N TRP A 90 -5.42 1.08 5.54
CA TRP A 90 -4.13 0.43 5.35
C TRP A 90 -3.06 1.46 5.05
N ALA A 91 -1.90 1.28 5.68
CA ALA A 91 -0.69 2.02 5.37
C ALA A 91 -0.26 1.82 3.92
N LYS A 92 0.45 2.81 3.37
CA LYS A 92 1.06 2.68 2.06
C LYS A 92 2.39 1.96 2.18
N PHE A 93 2.70 1.12 1.22
CA PHE A 93 4.02 0.52 1.09
C PHE A 93 4.57 0.77 -0.32
N PRO A 94 5.77 1.35 -0.44
CA PRO A 94 6.64 1.85 0.64
C PRO A 94 6.06 3.05 1.43
N PRO A 95 6.45 3.26 2.71
CA PRO A 95 6.06 4.43 3.50
C PRO A 95 6.40 5.77 2.81
N SER A 96 5.54 6.77 3.00
CA SER A 96 5.81 8.11 2.48
C SER A 96 7.07 8.69 3.14
N GLY A 97 8.05 9.10 2.34
CA GLY A 97 9.34 9.59 2.85
C GLY A 97 10.36 8.50 3.15
N MET A 98 10.11 7.23 2.78
CA MET A 98 11.07 6.14 3.03
C MET A 98 12.48 6.42 2.48
N LEU A 99 12.59 7.04 1.31
CA LEU A 99 13.89 7.42 0.72
C LEU A 99 14.63 8.51 1.51
N GLN A 100 13.98 9.12 2.50
CA GLN A 100 14.55 10.10 3.44
C GLN A 100 14.62 9.54 4.88
N GLY A 101 14.36 8.24 5.07
CA GLY A 101 14.50 7.54 6.36
C GLY A 101 13.20 7.21 7.09
N THR A 102 12.02 7.46 6.52
CA THR A 102 10.76 7.01 7.13
C THR A 102 10.63 5.49 7.03
N LEU A 103 10.71 4.79 8.16
CA LEU A 103 10.52 3.32 8.21
C LEU A 103 9.15 2.91 8.73
N THR A 104 8.26 3.86 9.02
CA THR A 104 6.97 3.57 9.64
C THR A 104 5.84 4.33 8.97
N ASP A 105 4.76 3.62 8.66
CA ASP A 105 3.47 4.19 8.27
C ASP A 105 2.37 3.44 9.01
N TYR A 106 1.69 4.09 9.95
CA TYR A 106 0.69 3.43 10.79
C TYR A 106 -0.68 3.28 10.12
N GLY A 107 -0.86 3.78 8.89
CA GLY A 107 -2.19 3.87 8.28
C GLY A 107 -3.13 4.75 9.12
N ASP A 108 -4.44 4.54 8.98
CA ASP A 108 -5.44 5.25 9.78
C ASP A 108 -5.98 4.33 10.89
N TYR A 109 -5.30 4.37 12.04
CA TYR A 109 -5.61 3.56 13.22
C TYR A 109 -7.03 3.81 13.74
N ASP A 110 -7.41 5.08 13.88
CA ASP A 110 -8.71 5.46 14.44
C ASP A 110 -9.85 5.11 13.47
N GLN A 111 -9.67 5.33 12.17
CA GLN A 111 -10.64 4.90 11.18
C GLN A 111 -10.81 3.39 11.19
N CYS A 112 -9.70 2.64 11.29
CA CYS A 112 -9.78 1.19 11.36
C CYS A 112 -10.65 0.75 12.53
N LEU A 113 -10.37 1.22 13.76
CA LEU A 113 -11.09 0.80 14.96
C LEU A 113 -12.51 1.35 15.06
N SER A 114 -12.85 2.40 14.29
CA SER A 114 -14.22 2.94 14.25
C SER A 114 -15.23 2.01 13.56
N LEU A 115 -14.77 1.00 12.81
CA LEU A 115 -15.60 0.05 12.05
C LEU A 115 -16.16 -1.08 12.92
N ALA A 116 -16.80 -0.75 14.04
CA ALA A 116 -17.48 -1.69 14.93
C ALA A 116 -19.00 -1.57 14.75
N SER A 117 -19.54 -2.13 13.66
CA SER A 117 -20.98 -2.04 13.31
C SER A 117 -21.54 -3.41 12.91
N ASP A 118 -22.85 -3.50 12.73
CA ASP A 118 -23.53 -4.76 12.37
C ASP A 118 -23.01 -5.42 11.07
N ALA A 119 -22.33 -4.67 10.19
CA ALA A 119 -21.80 -5.18 8.92
C ALA A 119 -20.44 -5.88 9.05
N ILE A 120 -19.54 -5.34 9.89
CA ILE A 120 -18.21 -5.90 10.14
C ILE A 120 -17.66 -5.31 11.44
N VAL A 121 -16.87 -6.11 12.15
CA VAL A 121 -15.99 -5.65 13.24
C VAL A 121 -14.57 -5.77 12.72
N SER A 122 -13.84 -4.66 12.67
CA SER A 122 -12.44 -4.62 12.27
C SER A 122 -11.49 -4.88 13.44
N GLN A 123 -10.21 -5.08 13.10
CA GLN A 123 -9.08 -5.07 14.01
C GLN A 123 -7.89 -4.39 13.32
N TYR A 124 -7.11 -3.66 14.12
CA TYR A 124 -5.87 -3.07 13.67
C TYR A 124 -4.70 -4.03 13.92
N CYS A 125 -3.79 -4.16 12.95
CA CYS A 125 -2.58 -4.96 13.08
C CYS A 125 -1.36 -4.14 12.68
N LEU A 126 -0.30 -4.22 13.48
CA LEU A 126 1.02 -3.69 13.13
C LEU A 126 1.87 -4.83 12.58
N VAL A 127 2.47 -4.61 11.41
CA VAL A 127 3.27 -5.59 10.68
C VAL A 127 4.70 -5.10 10.57
N ASP A 128 5.63 -5.94 11.02
CA ASP A 128 7.07 -5.70 10.92
C ASP A 128 7.63 -6.42 9.68
N ILE A 129 8.04 -5.64 8.68
CA ILE A 129 8.64 -6.14 7.44
C ILE A 129 10.16 -6.10 7.58
N SER A 130 10.79 -7.28 7.47
CA SER A 130 12.24 -7.41 7.44
C SER A 130 12.77 -7.35 6.02
N ILE A 131 13.67 -6.42 5.72
CA ILE A 131 14.39 -6.43 4.45
C ILE A 131 15.45 -7.55 4.50
N PRO A 132 15.54 -8.42 3.48
CA PRO A 132 16.57 -9.44 3.42
C PRO A 132 17.98 -8.82 3.47
N MET A 133 18.78 -9.24 4.44
CA MET A 133 20.17 -8.80 4.62
C MET A 133 21.11 -10.01 4.65
N PRO A 134 22.37 -9.85 4.19
CA PRO A 134 23.38 -10.90 4.27
C PRO A 134 23.49 -11.46 5.70
N ARG A 135 23.55 -12.79 5.82
CA ARG A 135 23.70 -13.47 7.12
C ARG A 135 24.99 -14.30 7.15
N PRO A 136 25.67 -14.37 8.31
CA PRO A 136 25.39 -13.65 9.55
C PRO A 136 25.71 -12.14 9.43
N MET A 137 25.13 -11.32 10.31
CA MET A 137 25.52 -9.90 10.40
C MET A 137 27.05 -9.82 10.62
N PRO A 138 27.79 -8.98 9.88
CA PRO A 138 29.23 -8.91 10.02
C PRO A 138 29.65 -8.56 11.47
N MET A 139 30.75 -9.14 11.93
CA MET A 139 31.31 -8.79 13.24
C MET A 139 31.78 -7.32 13.23
N PHE A 140 31.51 -6.60 14.32
CA PHE A 140 31.81 -5.16 14.44
C PHE A 140 31.10 -4.29 13.40
N HIS A 141 29.98 -4.78 12.86
CA HIS A 141 29.11 -4.00 12.00
C HIS A 141 28.43 -2.86 12.76
N ASN A 142 28.27 -1.70 12.12
CA ASN A 142 27.49 -0.59 12.64
C ASN A 142 26.66 0.06 11.52
N TYR A 143 25.78 0.98 11.91
CA TYR A 143 24.85 1.64 10.99
C TYR A 143 25.52 2.34 9.79
N PHE A 144 26.77 2.82 9.94
CA PHE A 144 27.48 3.60 8.93
C PHE A 144 28.35 2.77 7.98
N GLN A 145 28.53 1.47 8.26
CA GLN A 145 29.30 0.60 7.37
C GLN A 145 28.39 0.12 6.24
N GLU A 146 28.80 0.23 4.98
CA GLU A 146 27.98 -0.24 3.86
C GLU A 146 27.89 -1.77 3.84
N ALA A 147 26.67 -2.29 3.69
CA ALA A 147 26.46 -3.72 3.48
C ALA A 147 26.53 -4.05 1.98
N LYS A 148 27.26 -5.12 1.64
CA LYS A 148 27.33 -5.64 0.27
C LYS A 148 26.03 -6.38 -0.09
N VAL A 149 25.02 -5.62 -0.51
CA VAL A 149 23.69 -6.15 -0.87
C VAL A 149 23.43 -6.22 -2.38
N LEU A 150 24.21 -5.49 -3.18
CA LEU A 150 24.15 -5.54 -4.64
C LEU A 150 25.25 -6.45 -5.21
N PRO A 151 24.98 -7.14 -6.34
CA PRO A 151 25.99 -7.94 -7.03
C PRO A 151 27.10 -7.03 -7.57
N GLU A 152 28.36 -7.44 -7.41
CA GLU A 152 29.50 -6.74 -8.01
C GLU A 152 29.49 -6.92 -9.55
N ASN A 153 30.03 -5.95 -10.28
CA ASN A 153 30.21 -6.08 -11.73
C ASN A 153 31.31 -7.13 -12.00
N ASP A 154 30.94 -8.37 -12.26
CA ASP A 154 31.87 -9.45 -12.62
C ASP A 154 31.75 -9.81 -14.12
N ASP A 155 32.89 -9.87 -14.80
CA ASP A 155 33.00 -10.25 -16.21
C ASP A 155 32.47 -11.68 -16.48
N LYS A 156 32.37 -12.52 -15.44
CA LYS A 156 31.86 -13.90 -15.50
C LYS A 156 30.33 -14.03 -15.47
N ILE A 157 29.60 -12.94 -15.28
CA ILE A 157 28.14 -12.95 -15.26
C ILE A 157 27.63 -13.30 -16.67
N GLU A 158 26.71 -14.26 -16.77
CA GLU A 158 26.08 -14.64 -18.03
C GLU A 158 25.54 -13.40 -18.76
N ASP A 159 25.71 -13.37 -20.08
CA ASP A 159 25.51 -12.17 -20.91
C ASP A 159 24.11 -11.55 -20.74
N GLY A 160 23.09 -12.36 -20.44
CA GLY A 160 21.73 -11.90 -20.15
C GLY A 160 21.57 -11.11 -18.83
N SER A 161 22.39 -11.40 -17.81
CA SER A 161 22.32 -10.77 -16.48
C SER A 161 23.25 -9.56 -16.35
N ARG A 162 24.25 -9.43 -17.24
CA ARG A 162 25.23 -8.33 -17.22
C ARG A 162 24.56 -6.95 -17.33
N ASN A 163 23.54 -6.81 -18.18
CA ASN A 163 22.81 -5.54 -18.34
C ASN A 163 21.99 -5.19 -17.09
N GLN A 164 21.42 -6.19 -16.41
CA GLN A 164 20.65 -5.98 -15.18
C GLN A 164 21.56 -5.54 -14.03
N VAL A 165 22.70 -6.22 -13.84
CA VAL A 165 23.70 -5.88 -12.81
C VAL A 165 24.26 -4.49 -13.06
N LYS A 166 24.58 -4.16 -14.31
CA LYS A 166 25.01 -2.82 -14.70
C LYS A 166 23.95 -1.76 -14.38
N MET A 167 22.67 -2.04 -14.61
CA MET A 167 21.57 -1.13 -14.27
C MET A 167 21.41 -0.96 -12.75
N LEU A 168 21.53 -2.02 -11.96
CA LEU A 168 21.42 -1.94 -10.50
C LEU A 168 22.55 -1.09 -9.89
N ASN A 169 23.75 -1.23 -10.44
CA ASN A 169 24.95 -0.53 -9.96
C ASN A 169 25.10 0.90 -10.51
N THR A 170 24.16 1.42 -11.29
CA THR A 170 24.18 2.86 -11.61
C THR A 170 23.76 3.68 -10.39
N ASN A 171 24.53 4.72 -10.08
CA ASN A 171 24.37 5.58 -8.90
C ASN A 171 23.04 6.38 -8.85
N GLU A 172 22.17 6.22 -9.84
CA GLU A 172 20.92 6.97 -9.98
C GLU A 172 19.67 6.11 -9.71
N THR A 173 19.84 4.82 -9.37
CA THR A 173 18.69 3.95 -9.08
C THR A 173 18.29 4.00 -7.61
N ILE A 174 17.02 3.68 -7.35
CA ILE A 174 16.53 3.43 -6.00
C ILE A 174 17.32 2.31 -5.30
N TYR A 175 17.80 1.32 -6.05
CA TYR A 175 18.55 0.19 -5.51
C TYR A 175 19.92 0.61 -5.00
N SER A 176 20.66 1.45 -5.75
CA SER A 176 21.95 1.95 -5.29
C SER A 176 21.81 2.89 -4.09
N HIS A 177 20.76 3.72 -4.05
CA HIS A 177 20.41 4.52 -2.87
C HIS A 177 20.13 3.64 -1.65
N LEU A 178 19.22 2.66 -1.76
CA LEU A 178 18.89 1.75 -0.66
C LEU A 178 20.09 0.92 -0.22
N ALA A 179 20.96 0.49 -1.15
CA ALA A 179 22.17 -0.24 -0.83
C ALA A 179 23.13 0.58 0.05
N SER A 180 23.32 1.87 -0.26
CA SER A 180 24.18 2.78 0.51
C SER A 180 23.74 2.98 1.97
N VAL A 181 22.44 2.81 2.26
CA VAL A 181 21.87 2.95 3.61
C VAL A 181 21.41 1.61 4.21
N SER A 182 21.66 0.51 3.52
CA SER A 182 21.05 -0.80 3.80
C SER A 182 21.39 -1.35 5.19
N SER A 183 22.47 -0.87 5.80
CA SER A 183 22.90 -1.27 7.13
C SER A 183 21.90 -0.95 8.24
N VAL A 184 20.98 0.00 8.01
CA VAL A 184 19.82 0.21 8.89
C VAL A 184 18.95 -1.03 9.04
N PHE A 185 18.84 -1.84 7.99
CA PHE A 185 17.94 -3.00 7.95
C PHE A 185 18.43 -4.20 8.75
N TYR A 186 19.66 -4.15 9.29
CA TYR A 186 20.07 -5.09 10.36
C TYR A 186 19.43 -4.76 11.71
N TYR A 187 19.01 -3.51 11.93
CA TYR A 187 18.59 -2.98 13.22
C TYR A 187 17.13 -2.53 13.27
N ALA A 188 16.51 -2.32 12.11
CA ALA A 188 15.16 -1.79 12.01
C ALA A 188 14.32 -2.58 11.00
N TYR A 189 13.02 -2.65 11.32
CA TYR A 189 11.99 -3.16 10.44
C TYR A 189 11.27 -1.98 9.76
N ILE A 190 10.71 -2.23 8.58
CA ILE A 190 9.68 -1.33 8.06
C ILE A 190 8.38 -1.71 8.75
N GLN A 191 7.77 -0.79 9.48
CA GLN A 191 6.54 -1.04 10.22
C GLN A 191 5.35 -0.44 9.50
N ILE A 192 4.35 -1.27 9.18
CA ILE A 192 3.12 -0.81 8.56
C ILE A 192 1.88 -1.19 9.36
N GLY A 193 0.92 -0.28 9.45
CA GLY A 193 -0.40 -0.54 10.00
C GLY A 193 -1.37 -1.06 8.93
N ILE A 194 -2.06 -2.16 9.20
CA ILE A 194 -3.10 -2.70 8.33
C ILE A 194 -4.42 -2.87 9.09
N CYS A 195 -5.53 -2.89 8.35
CA CYS A 195 -6.86 -3.01 8.93
C CYS A 195 -7.62 -4.22 8.37
N LEU A 196 -7.84 -5.22 9.21
CA LEU A 196 -8.47 -6.48 8.79
C LEU A 196 -9.81 -6.70 9.51
N PRO A 197 -10.70 -7.52 8.95
CA PRO A 197 -11.84 -8.03 9.69
C PRO A 197 -11.42 -8.81 10.93
N ARG A 198 -12.22 -8.80 12.00
CA ARG A 198 -11.95 -9.51 13.26
C ARG A 198 -11.85 -11.03 13.09
N GLY A 199 -12.45 -11.59 12.04
CA GLY A 199 -12.34 -13.01 11.69
C GLY A 199 -10.95 -13.45 11.22
N CYS A 200 -10.03 -12.52 10.93
CA CYS A 200 -8.65 -12.85 10.57
C CYS A 200 -7.78 -13.03 11.81
N ILE A 201 -7.24 -14.23 12.03
CA ILE A 201 -6.35 -14.49 13.18
C ILE A 201 -4.91 -14.06 12.88
N LYS A 202 -4.06 -13.96 13.92
CA LYS A 202 -2.64 -13.58 13.75
C LYS A 202 -1.89 -14.39 12.68
N GLN A 203 -2.22 -15.67 12.53
CA GLN A 203 -1.63 -16.52 11.50
C GLN A 203 -2.07 -16.11 10.09
N ASP A 204 -3.32 -15.71 9.91
CA ASP A 204 -3.81 -15.19 8.63
C ASP A 204 -3.06 -13.90 8.27
N VAL A 205 -2.89 -13.00 9.25
CA VAL A 205 -2.14 -11.75 9.06
C VAL A 205 -0.73 -12.04 8.55
N ALA A 206 0.00 -12.93 9.22
CA ALA A 206 1.36 -13.30 8.83
C ALA A 206 1.41 -13.88 7.40
N ASN A 207 0.43 -14.70 7.02
CA ASN A 207 0.35 -15.29 5.69
C ASN A 207 -0.04 -14.26 4.61
N ILE A 208 -0.88 -13.26 4.94
CA ILE A 208 -1.28 -12.18 4.03
C ILE A 208 -0.12 -11.20 3.79
N THR A 209 0.72 -10.96 4.79
CA THR A 209 1.78 -9.94 4.72
C THR A 209 3.17 -10.53 4.49
N THR A 210 3.27 -11.74 3.94
CA THR A 210 4.55 -12.30 3.53
C THR A 210 4.97 -11.62 2.21
N ILE A 211 5.63 -10.47 2.34
CA ILE A 211 6.26 -9.70 1.25
C ILE A 211 7.70 -10.18 1.06
#